data_AF-A0A1Q7GS44-F1
#
_entry.id   AF-A0A1Q7GS44-F1
#
_cell.length_a   1.000
_cell.length_b   1.000
_cell.length_c   1.000
_cell.angle_alpha   90.00
_cell.angle_beta   90.00
_cell.angle_gamma   90.00
#
_symmetry.space_group_name_H-M   'P 1'
#
loop_
_entity.id
_entity.type
_entity.pdbx_description
1 polymer ?
#
loop_
_entity_poly.entity_id
_entity_poly.type
_entity_poly.pdbx_seq_one_letter_code
_entity_poly.pdbx_strand_id
1 'polypeptide(L)'
;MIRRHGAAAAIVVLLGLPANVHAEQYHYSMTARVRPLLLFWISRSGVGDATVTRQRAPEQTRYSLLIGSDPDRAPRRINRWGYIEEEIRGAEAHLIGVMTQSDEESLEQADANLRAQAAGRHPFNVIQATVNGDRATSLVTTIAAPEDYTFRQVRAALDLVRRESSAGKSRVIRLPPGTRPGFLAALADAMHATSASPITYVYHGRLYELRQTRVQKIASFQIGRAWYGAAAVGDFVITSMHDGEQTRFSMTYGTSGSFADVPLKVTYQPRWWMQVELIIDDTGRAPAVADGVER
;
A
#
# COMPACT_ATOMS: atom_id res chain seq x y z
N MET A 1 -10.22 65.37 -18.73
CA MET A 1 -10.93 64.15 -19.20
C MET A 1 -10.49 63.00 -18.29
N ILE A 2 -11.39 62.52 -17.39
CA ILE A 2 -11.58 61.10 -16.96
C ILE A 2 -10.29 60.32 -16.58
N ARG A 3 -10.02 59.75 -15.39
CA ARG A 3 -10.81 59.21 -14.26
C ARG A 3 -9.86 58.94 -13.06
N ARG A 4 -10.42 58.99 -11.84
CA ARG A 4 -9.89 58.34 -10.62
C ARG A 4 -9.79 56.82 -10.79
N HIS A 5 -8.86 56.16 -10.09
CA HIS A 5 -8.97 54.91 -9.29
C HIS A 5 -7.57 54.73 -8.65
N GLY A 6 -7.39 54.74 -7.33
CA GLY A 6 -7.92 53.76 -6.39
C GLY A 6 -6.88 52.65 -6.16
N ALA A 7 -5.73 52.98 -5.57
CA ALA A 7 -4.74 51.98 -5.15
C ALA A 7 -5.20 51.36 -3.82
N ALA A 8 -6.02 50.33 -3.92
CA ALA A 8 -6.39 49.48 -2.80
C ALA A 8 -5.19 48.62 -2.40
N ALA A 9 -4.90 48.63 -1.10
CA ALA A 9 -3.89 47.81 -0.44
C ALA A 9 -4.13 46.32 -0.75
N ALA A 10 -3.13 45.67 -1.34
CA ALA A 10 -3.08 44.22 -1.47
C ALA A 10 -2.70 43.64 -0.10
N ILE A 11 -3.71 43.21 0.66
CA ILE A 11 -3.54 42.30 1.79
C ILE A 11 -3.10 40.96 1.21
N VAL A 12 -1.81 40.65 1.36
CA VAL A 12 -1.29 39.30 1.17
C VAL A 12 -1.86 38.46 2.30
N VAL A 13 -2.94 37.72 2.02
CA VAL A 13 -3.38 36.61 2.86
C VAL A 13 -2.30 35.53 2.72
N LEU A 14 -1.35 35.52 3.65
CA LEU A 14 -0.56 34.32 3.94
C LEU A 14 -1.57 33.26 4.41
N LEU A 15 -2.01 32.42 3.47
CA LEU A 15 -2.67 31.17 3.81
C LEU A 15 -1.69 30.37 4.67
N GLY A 16 -2.02 30.26 5.96
CA GLY A 16 -1.28 29.46 6.91
C GLY A 16 -1.15 28.05 6.38
N LEU A 17 0.09 27.54 6.39
CA LEU A 17 0.35 26.11 6.37
C LEU A 17 -0.57 25.48 7.44
N PRO A 18 -1.41 24.48 7.11
CA PRO A 18 -2.22 23.85 8.14
C PRO A 18 -1.26 23.27 9.18
N ALA A 19 -1.38 23.81 10.40
CA ALA A 19 -0.67 23.33 11.56
C ALA A 19 -1.01 21.84 11.76
N ASN A 20 0.04 21.03 11.89
CA ASN A 20 0.03 19.60 12.20
C ASN A 20 -0.41 18.65 11.08
N VAL A 21 0.33 18.66 9.97
CA VAL A 21 0.43 17.47 9.11
C VAL A 21 1.41 16.49 9.79
N HIS A 22 0.89 15.44 10.42
CA HIS A 22 1.71 14.36 10.93
C HIS A 22 1.87 13.30 9.85
N ALA A 23 3.05 13.26 9.23
CA ALA A 23 3.45 12.21 8.31
C ALA A 23 4.35 11.21 9.04
N GLU A 24 3.91 9.97 9.11
CA GLU A 24 4.63 8.85 9.68
C GLU A 24 5.07 7.93 8.53
N GLN A 25 6.35 7.60 8.50
CA GLN A 25 6.90 6.66 7.54
C GLN A 25 7.50 5.47 8.29
N TYR A 26 7.20 4.27 7.80
CA TYR A 26 7.66 3.00 8.37
C TYR A 26 8.33 2.18 7.27
N HIS A 27 9.53 1.70 7.57
CA HIS A 27 10.30 0.85 6.68
C HIS A 27 10.14 -0.62 7.07
N TYR A 28 10.24 -1.48 6.08
CA TYR A 28 10.06 -2.92 6.23
C TYR A 28 11.10 -3.66 5.42
N SER A 29 11.65 -4.72 5.98
CA SER A 29 12.47 -5.69 5.26
C SER A 29 11.60 -6.83 4.76
N MET A 30 11.88 -7.31 3.55
CA MET A 30 11.19 -8.44 2.94
C MET A 30 11.98 -9.74 3.11
N THR A 31 11.29 -10.79 3.52
CA THR A 31 11.79 -12.17 3.52
C THR A 31 10.92 -13.01 2.58
N ALA A 32 11.56 -13.74 1.66
CA ALA A 32 10.88 -14.72 0.82
C ALA A 32 11.16 -16.13 1.31
N ARG A 33 10.12 -16.96 1.33
CA ARG A 33 10.21 -18.39 1.63
C ARG A 33 9.68 -19.17 0.43
N VAL A 34 10.41 -20.18 0.01
CA VAL A 34 10.06 -21.07 -1.10
C VAL A 34 10.11 -22.51 -0.63
N ARG A 35 9.15 -23.33 -1.07
CA ARG A 35 9.09 -24.76 -0.77
C ARG A 35 9.37 -25.59 -2.01
N PRO A 36 10.65 -25.91 -2.31
CA PRO A 36 10.96 -26.82 -3.41
C PRO A 36 10.45 -28.23 -3.11
N LEU A 37 9.75 -28.83 -4.08
CA LEU A 37 9.37 -30.24 -4.09
C LEU A 37 8.60 -30.75 -2.85
N LEU A 38 7.82 -29.88 -2.20
CA LEU A 38 7.00 -30.20 -1.01
C LEU A 38 7.76 -30.63 0.26
N LEU A 39 9.10 -30.71 0.26
CA LEU A 39 9.84 -31.31 1.38
C LEU A 39 10.11 -30.31 2.53
N PHE A 40 10.76 -29.18 2.27
CA PHE A 40 11.14 -28.19 3.29
C PHE A 40 11.05 -26.75 2.79
N TRP A 41 10.88 -25.79 3.70
CA TRP A 41 10.91 -24.36 3.38
C TRP A 41 12.35 -23.85 3.40
N ILE A 42 12.76 -23.19 2.31
CA ILE A 42 14.00 -22.42 2.24
C ILE A 42 13.63 -20.95 2.34
N SER A 43 14.26 -20.20 3.25
CA SER A 43 14.02 -18.77 3.41
C SER A 43 15.25 -17.94 3.06
N ARG A 44 15.03 -16.78 2.45
CA ARG A 44 16.05 -15.75 2.24
C ARG A 44 15.49 -14.41 2.74
N SER A 45 16.22 -13.79 3.67
CA SER A 45 15.92 -12.46 4.18
C SER A 45 16.55 -11.37 3.31
N GLY A 46 16.01 -10.15 3.39
CA GLY A 46 16.53 -8.99 2.69
C GLY A 46 16.41 -9.08 1.17
N VAL A 47 15.39 -9.76 0.65
CA VAL A 47 15.18 -9.91 -0.80
C VAL A 47 14.52 -8.69 -1.46
N GLY A 48 14.12 -7.72 -0.65
CA GLY A 48 13.35 -6.56 -1.03
C GLY A 48 13.02 -5.73 0.19
N ASP A 49 12.34 -4.60 -0.04
CA ASP A 49 11.95 -3.68 1.01
C ASP A 49 10.49 -3.23 0.79
N ALA A 50 9.88 -2.69 1.84
CA ALA A 50 8.64 -1.96 1.72
C ALA A 50 8.66 -0.69 2.56
N THR A 51 7.80 0.26 2.20
CA THR A 51 7.58 1.51 2.92
C THR A 51 6.10 1.76 3.02
N VAL A 52 5.62 1.99 4.24
CA VAL A 52 4.27 2.48 4.50
C VAL A 52 4.38 3.92 4.93
N THR A 53 3.64 4.81 4.27
CA THR A 53 3.49 6.19 4.72
C THR A 53 2.05 6.43 5.09
N ARG A 54 1.85 7.12 6.21
CA ARG A 54 0.56 7.55 6.70
C ARG A 54 0.65 9.03 6.99
N GLN A 55 -0.26 9.80 6.43
CA GLN A 55 -0.37 11.21 6.69
C GLN A 55 -1.80 11.51 7.12
N ARG A 56 -1.94 12.17 8.27
CA ARG A 56 -3.23 12.62 8.78
C ARG A 56 -3.22 14.13 8.96
N ALA A 57 -4.25 14.76 8.42
CA ALA A 57 -4.61 16.15 8.62
C ALA A 57 -6.13 16.21 8.90
N PRO A 58 -6.66 17.32 9.47
CA PRO A 58 -8.05 17.40 9.90
C PRO A 58 -9.10 17.00 8.85
N GLU A 59 -8.85 17.28 7.57
CA GLU A 59 -9.78 17.00 6.46
C GLU A 59 -9.22 16.02 5.44
N GLN A 60 -8.01 15.52 5.65
CA GLN A 60 -7.28 14.73 4.67
C GLN A 60 -6.53 13.58 5.33
N THR A 61 -6.74 12.38 4.81
CA THR A 61 -5.93 11.21 5.15
C THR A 61 -5.28 10.66 3.90
N ARG A 62 -3.97 10.40 3.96
CA ARG A 62 -3.24 9.74 2.88
C ARG A 62 -2.56 8.49 3.42
N TYR A 63 -2.76 7.39 2.70
CA TYR A 63 -2.06 6.13 2.91
C TYR A 63 -1.24 5.83 1.67
N SER A 64 0.01 5.40 1.83
CA SER A 64 0.77 4.83 0.73
C SER A 64 1.53 3.58 1.15
N LEU A 65 1.63 2.64 0.22
CA LEU A 65 2.39 1.42 0.35
C LEU A 65 3.25 1.28 -0.90
N LEU A 66 4.57 1.25 -0.70
CA LEU A 66 5.55 0.81 -1.69
C LEU A 66 6.09 -0.53 -1.24
N ILE A 67 6.10 -1.52 -2.11
CA ILE A 67 6.66 -2.85 -1.83
C ILE A 67 7.37 -3.35 -3.08
N GLY A 68 8.56 -3.92 -2.93
CA GLY A 68 9.24 -4.51 -4.07
C GLY A 68 10.40 -5.41 -3.72
N SER A 69 10.67 -6.35 -4.61
CA SER A 69 11.92 -7.10 -4.60
C SER A 69 13.06 -6.24 -5.12
N ASP A 70 14.26 -6.49 -4.60
CA ASP A 70 15.48 -5.85 -5.05
C ASP A 70 16.21 -6.80 -6.00
N PRO A 71 16.36 -6.48 -7.29
CA PRO A 71 16.96 -7.41 -8.27
C PRO A 71 18.40 -7.80 -7.94
N ASP A 72 19.13 -7.01 -7.14
CA ASP A 72 20.49 -7.35 -6.72
C ASP A 72 20.52 -8.33 -5.53
N ARG A 73 19.41 -8.41 -4.77
CA ARG A 73 19.29 -9.30 -3.59
C ARG A 73 18.34 -10.48 -3.83
N ALA A 74 17.37 -10.33 -4.71
CA ALA A 74 16.33 -11.30 -4.99
C ALA A 74 16.89 -12.51 -5.76
N PRO A 75 16.48 -13.75 -5.42
CA PRO A 75 16.77 -14.91 -6.25
C PRO A 75 16.31 -14.68 -7.70
N ARG A 76 17.12 -15.11 -8.67
CA ARG A 76 16.87 -14.94 -10.11
C ARG A 76 16.71 -13.48 -10.58
N ARG A 77 17.18 -12.50 -9.79
CA ARG A 77 17.14 -11.07 -10.14
C ARG A 77 15.74 -10.55 -10.46
N ILE A 78 14.72 -11.14 -9.82
CA ILE A 78 13.33 -10.74 -10.01
C ILE A 78 13.17 -9.29 -9.57
N ASN A 79 12.69 -8.43 -10.47
CA ASN A 79 12.31 -7.05 -10.20
C ASN A 79 10.78 -6.92 -10.25
N ARG A 80 10.12 -7.17 -9.11
CA ARG A 80 8.68 -7.03 -8.95
C ARG A 80 8.37 -6.05 -7.86
N TRP A 81 7.55 -5.06 -8.18
CA TRP A 81 7.18 -4.06 -7.21
C TRP A 81 5.80 -3.48 -7.50
N GLY A 82 5.21 -2.91 -6.45
CA GLY A 82 3.94 -2.24 -6.48
C GLY A 82 3.97 -1.01 -5.58
N TYR A 83 3.29 0.03 -6.01
CA TYR A 83 3.02 1.24 -5.26
C TYR A 83 1.53 1.51 -5.30
N ILE A 84 0.93 1.78 -4.16
CA ILE A 84 -0.44 2.26 -4.04
C ILE A 84 -0.42 3.49 -3.15
N GLU A 85 -1.10 4.54 -3.57
CA GLU A 85 -1.42 5.69 -2.74
C GLU A 85 -2.91 5.98 -2.81
N GLU A 86 -3.50 6.18 -1.64
CA GLU A 86 -4.89 6.52 -1.44
C GLU A 86 -4.95 7.83 -0.67
N GLU A 87 -5.50 8.86 -1.29
CA GLU A 87 -5.70 10.17 -0.70
C GLU A 87 -7.19 10.43 -0.56
N ILE A 88 -7.63 10.70 0.67
CA ILE A 88 -9.04 10.82 1.04
C ILE A 88 -9.26 12.22 1.59
N ARG A 89 -10.20 12.96 1.02
CA ARG A 89 -10.60 14.32 1.41
C ARG A 89 -12.13 14.37 1.55
N GLY A 90 -12.62 14.23 2.77
CA GLY A 90 -14.07 14.14 3.02
C GLY A 90 -14.71 12.98 2.25
N ALA A 91 -15.61 13.29 1.31
CA ALA A 91 -16.31 12.30 0.47
C ALA A 91 -15.60 12.04 -0.88
N GLU A 92 -14.51 12.74 -1.16
CA GLU A 92 -13.69 12.55 -2.35
C GLU A 92 -12.45 11.73 -2.00
N ALA A 93 -12.03 10.87 -2.93
CA ALA A 93 -10.76 10.19 -2.82
C ALA A 93 -10.09 9.99 -4.17
N HIS A 94 -8.77 10.09 -4.18
CA HIS A 94 -7.92 9.80 -5.32
C HIS A 94 -7.03 8.61 -5.00
N LEU A 95 -6.96 7.68 -5.94
CA LEU A 95 -6.14 6.49 -5.84
C LEU A 95 -5.20 6.43 -7.03
N ILE A 96 -3.93 6.13 -6.77
CA ILE A 96 -2.97 5.76 -7.79
C ILE A 96 -2.32 4.44 -7.40
N GLY A 97 -2.37 3.47 -8.31
CA GLY A 97 -1.69 2.19 -8.22
C GLY A 97 -0.72 2.06 -9.39
N VAL A 98 0.51 1.65 -9.13
CA VAL A 98 1.51 1.32 -10.14
C VAL A 98 2.09 -0.03 -9.78
N MET A 99 2.12 -0.98 -10.70
CA MET A 99 2.74 -2.28 -10.46
C MET A 99 3.39 -2.84 -11.72
N THR A 100 4.48 -3.57 -11.55
CA THR A 100 5.05 -4.39 -12.62
C THR A 100 3.99 -5.39 -13.13
N GLN A 101 3.84 -5.56 -14.44
CA GLN A 101 2.87 -6.52 -15.00
C GLN A 101 3.20 -7.94 -14.55
N SER A 102 2.17 -8.70 -14.16
CA SER A 102 2.30 -10.04 -13.59
C SER A 102 1.27 -11.01 -14.17
N ASP A 103 1.32 -11.27 -15.48
CA ASP A 103 0.51 -12.33 -16.09
C ASP A 103 1.27 -13.66 -15.97
N GLU A 104 1.33 -14.25 -14.77
CA GLU A 104 2.01 -15.54 -14.58
C GLU A 104 1.34 -16.44 -13.53
N GLU A 105 0.91 -17.61 -13.99
CA GLU A 105 0.44 -18.73 -13.19
C GLU A 105 1.53 -19.77 -12.91
N SER A 106 2.70 -19.71 -13.57
CA SER A 106 3.78 -20.71 -13.43
C SER A 106 5.20 -20.13 -13.38
N LEU A 107 6.14 -20.94 -12.84
CA LEU A 107 7.59 -20.64 -12.80
C LEU A 107 8.22 -20.56 -14.21
N GLU A 108 7.65 -21.25 -15.19
CA GLU A 108 8.11 -21.23 -16.58
C GLU A 108 7.69 -19.96 -17.29
N GLN A 109 6.52 -19.40 -16.92
CA GLN A 109 6.08 -18.08 -17.37
C GLN A 109 6.92 -16.97 -16.76
N ALA A 110 7.45 -17.15 -15.54
CA ALA A 110 8.45 -16.26 -14.96
C ALA A 110 9.74 -16.21 -15.77
N ASP A 111 10.27 -17.37 -16.18
CA ASP A 111 11.45 -17.43 -17.05
C ASP A 111 11.17 -16.90 -18.47
N ALA A 112 9.96 -17.10 -19.01
CA ALA A 112 9.56 -16.57 -20.31
C ALA A 112 9.40 -15.04 -20.28
N ASN A 113 8.80 -14.48 -19.23
CA ASN A 113 8.70 -13.04 -19.04
C ASN A 113 10.07 -12.40 -18.76
N LEU A 114 10.97 -13.07 -18.04
CA LEU A 114 12.36 -12.63 -17.91
C LEU A 114 13.07 -12.54 -19.28
N ARG A 115 12.76 -13.46 -20.21
CA ARG A 115 13.28 -13.40 -21.60
C ARG A 115 12.59 -12.32 -22.44
N ALA A 116 11.29 -12.06 -22.22
CA ALA A 116 10.57 -10.97 -22.89
C ALA A 116 11.02 -9.58 -22.37
N GLN A 117 11.34 -9.48 -21.08
CA GLN A 117 11.98 -8.32 -20.45
C GLN A 117 13.38 -8.09 -21.03
N ALA A 118 14.15 -9.15 -21.30
CA ALA A 118 15.41 -9.04 -22.03
C ALA A 118 15.27 -8.47 -23.47
N ALA A 119 14.05 -8.40 -24.02
CA ALA A 119 13.75 -7.74 -25.29
C ALA A 119 13.40 -6.24 -25.16
N GLY A 120 13.62 -5.63 -23.98
CA GLY A 120 13.64 -4.17 -23.78
C GLY A 120 12.28 -3.51 -23.62
N ARG A 121 11.24 -4.26 -23.19
CA ARG A 121 9.93 -3.69 -22.84
C ARG A 121 9.49 -4.20 -21.48
N HIS A 122 9.37 -3.28 -20.53
CA HIS A 122 8.99 -3.57 -19.14
C HIS A 122 7.69 -2.85 -18.82
N PRO A 123 6.54 -3.39 -19.24
CA PRO A 123 5.26 -2.74 -19.00
C PRO A 123 4.94 -2.72 -17.51
N PHE A 124 4.43 -1.58 -17.03
CA PHE A 124 3.77 -1.49 -15.75
C PHE A 124 2.30 -1.12 -15.92
N ASN A 125 1.47 -1.71 -15.07
CA ASN A 125 0.06 -1.41 -15.00
C ASN A 125 -0.15 -0.24 -14.05
N VAL A 126 -0.91 0.75 -14.53
CA VAL A 126 -1.33 1.91 -13.78
C VAL A 126 -2.83 1.85 -13.57
N ILE A 127 -3.25 2.08 -12.33
CA ILE A 127 -4.62 2.26 -11.94
C ILE A 127 -4.75 3.67 -11.38
N GLN A 128 -5.61 4.48 -11.96
CA GLN A 128 -6.01 5.75 -11.40
C GLN A 128 -7.49 5.67 -11.08
N ALA A 129 -7.87 5.93 -9.83
CA ALA A 129 -9.27 5.99 -9.46
C ALA A 129 -9.61 7.30 -8.79
N THR A 130 -10.83 7.77 -9.02
CA THR A 130 -11.44 8.86 -8.26
C THR A 130 -12.78 8.39 -7.75
N VAL A 131 -13.01 8.57 -6.45
CA VAL A 131 -14.25 8.27 -5.77
C VAL A 131 -14.89 9.58 -5.36
N ASN A 132 -16.14 9.80 -5.78
CA ASN A 132 -16.92 10.98 -5.44
C ASN A 132 -18.26 10.52 -4.89
N GLY A 133 -18.39 10.46 -3.57
CA GLY A 133 -19.61 10.01 -2.91
C GLY A 133 -20.01 8.58 -3.29
N ASP A 134 -21.08 8.43 -4.07
CA ASP A 134 -21.66 7.12 -4.45
C ASP A 134 -21.07 6.53 -5.75
N ARG A 135 -20.01 7.12 -6.32
CA ARG A 135 -19.44 6.67 -7.60
C ARG A 135 -17.92 6.57 -7.54
N ALA A 136 -17.40 5.51 -8.14
CA ALA A 136 -15.98 5.37 -8.44
C ALA A 136 -15.77 5.34 -9.95
N THR A 137 -14.84 6.15 -10.42
CA THR A 137 -14.29 6.10 -11.77
C THR A 137 -12.89 5.53 -11.69
N SER A 138 -12.60 4.46 -12.42
CA SER A 138 -11.27 3.85 -12.48
C SER A 138 -10.78 3.81 -13.92
N LEU A 139 -9.58 4.33 -14.15
CA LEU A 139 -8.84 4.28 -15.39
C LEU A 139 -7.69 3.28 -15.23
N VAL A 140 -7.59 2.36 -16.17
CA VAL A 140 -6.53 1.36 -16.20
C VAL A 140 -5.77 1.50 -17.50
N THR A 141 -4.47 1.64 -17.38
CA THR A 141 -3.57 1.74 -18.53
C THR A 141 -2.31 0.93 -18.29
N THR A 142 -1.72 0.45 -19.39
CA THR A 142 -0.42 -0.24 -19.37
C THR A 142 0.55 0.68 -20.09
N ILE A 143 1.58 1.11 -19.37
CA ILE A 143 2.62 1.99 -19.90
C ILE A 143 3.86 1.15 -20.17
N ALA A 144 4.44 1.30 -21.36
CA ALA A 144 5.73 0.71 -21.68
C ALA A 144 6.84 1.56 -21.06
N ALA A 145 7.53 1.04 -20.05
CA ALA A 145 8.67 1.76 -19.48
C ALA A 145 9.82 1.85 -20.48
N PRO A 146 10.53 3.01 -20.55
CA PRO A 146 11.73 3.15 -21.35
C PRO A 146 12.93 2.35 -20.80
N GLU A 147 12.87 1.98 -19.51
CA GLU A 147 13.91 1.24 -18.80
C GLU A 147 13.31 0.37 -17.68
N ASP A 148 14.15 -0.49 -17.10
CA ASP A 148 13.82 -1.31 -15.93
C ASP A 148 13.75 -0.46 -14.65
N TYR A 149 12.56 0.05 -14.32
CA TYR A 149 12.34 0.70 -13.03
C TYR A 149 12.31 -0.32 -11.89
N THR A 150 13.09 -0.05 -10.86
CA THR A 150 13.00 -0.73 -9.56
C THR A 150 12.10 0.06 -8.60
N PHE A 151 11.69 -0.57 -7.48
CA PHE A 151 10.91 0.12 -6.45
C PHE A 151 11.59 1.39 -5.91
N ARG A 152 12.94 1.47 -5.98
CA ARG A 152 13.72 2.65 -5.58
C ARG A 152 13.46 3.85 -6.47
N GLN A 153 13.02 3.62 -7.71
CA GLN A 153 12.77 4.64 -8.73
C GLN A 153 11.27 4.95 -8.88
N VAL A 154 10.44 4.63 -7.87
CA VAL A 154 8.98 4.88 -7.90
C VAL A 154 8.62 6.31 -8.30
N ARG A 155 9.40 7.32 -7.89
CA ARG A 155 9.16 8.72 -8.26
C ARG A 155 9.26 8.94 -9.77
N ALA A 156 10.30 8.39 -10.40
CA ALA A 156 10.46 8.47 -11.85
C ALA A 156 9.33 7.76 -12.60
N ALA A 157 8.89 6.59 -12.08
CA ALA A 157 7.74 5.88 -12.63
C ALA A 157 6.44 6.69 -12.50
N LEU A 158 6.18 7.33 -11.35
CA LEU A 158 5.01 8.20 -11.15
C LEU A 158 5.04 9.44 -12.04
N ASP A 159 6.21 10.04 -12.26
CA ASP A 159 6.36 11.16 -13.19
C ASP A 159 6.07 10.73 -14.63
N LEU A 160 6.47 9.52 -15.01
CA LEU A 160 6.12 8.92 -16.31
C LEU A 160 4.62 8.69 -16.42
N VAL A 161 3.98 8.12 -15.39
CA VAL A 161 2.51 7.98 -15.32
C VAL A 161 1.82 9.30 -15.56
N ARG A 162 2.24 10.36 -14.87
CA ARG A 162 1.64 11.69 -15.00
C ARG A 162 1.72 12.25 -16.42
N ARG A 163 2.78 11.93 -17.16
CA ARG A 163 2.97 12.37 -18.55
C ARG A 163 2.15 11.55 -19.55
N GLU A 164 1.99 10.25 -19.33
CA GLU A 164 1.38 9.34 -20.31
C GLU A 164 -0.08 8.96 -20.02
N SER A 165 -0.60 9.26 -18.82
CA SER A 165 -1.99 9.00 -18.41
C SER A 165 -3.01 9.87 -19.16
N SER A 166 -3.25 9.55 -20.43
CA SER A 166 -4.32 10.16 -21.25
C SER A 166 -5.18 9.12 -22.00
N ALA A 167 -4.71 7.87 -22.10
CA ALA A 167 -5.40 6.80 -22.81
C ALA A 167 -5.50 5.55 -21.94
N GLY A 168 -6.71 5.06 -21.70
CA GLY A 168 -6.97 3.85 -20.93
C GLY A 168 -8.44 3.50 -20.90
N LYS A 169 -8.76 2.29 -20.40
CA LYS A 169 -10.14 1.86 -20.23
C LYS A 169 -10.70 2.47 -18.95
N SER A 170 -11.67 3.36 -19.10
CA SER A 170 -12.41 3.90 -17.97
C SER A 170 -13.59 2.99 -17.62
N ARG A 171 -13.74 2.70 -16.33
CA ARG A 171 -14.90 2.00 -15.77
C ARG A 171 -15.49 2.86 -14.67
N VAL A 172 -16.80 3.08 -14.75
CA VAL A 172 -17.57 3.76 -13.71
C VAL A 172 -18.46 2.73 -13.02
N ILE A 173 -18.44 2.72 -11.69
CA ILE A 173 -19.34 1.90 -10.88
C ILE A 173 -20.03 2.75 -9.82
N ARG A 174 -21.22 2.32 -9.41
CA ARG A 174 -21.88 2.84 -8.22
C ARG A 174 -21.36 2.11 -6.99
N LEU A 175 -21.14 2.83 -5.92
CA LEU A 175 -20.65 2.34 -4.65
C LEU A 175 -21.81 2.13 -3.67
N PRO A 176 -21.94 0.94 -3.08
CA PRO A 176 -22.83 0.74 -1.95
C PRO A 176 -22.51 1.71 -0.79
N PRO A 177 -23.51 2.15 0.00
CA PRO A 177 -23.26 2.96 1.18
C PRO A 177 -22.23 2.32 2.13
N GLY A 178 -21.31 3.13 2.65
CA GLY A 178 -20.24 2.66 3.54
C GLY A 178 -19.02 2.06 2.85
N THR A 179 -19.02 1.93 1.51
CA THR A 179 -17.85 1.46 0.75
C THR A 179 -16.66 2.39 0.96
N ARG A 180 -15.49 1.81 1.24
CA ARG A 180 -14.23 2.54 1.35
C ARG A 180 -13.60 2.81 -0.02
N PRO A 181 -12.91 3.95 -0.16
CA PRO A 181 -12.39 4.39 -1.45
C PRO A 181 -11.23 3.54 -1.99
N GLY A 182 -10.62 2.72 -1.12
CA GLY A 182 -9.48 1.89 -1.46
C GLY A 182 -9.19 0.81 -0.42
N PHE A 183 -8.21 -0.02 -0.72
CA PHE A 183 -7.80 -1.14 0.11
C PHE A 183 -7.11 -0.69 1.40
N LEU A 184 -6.19 0.28 1.33
CA LEU A 184 -5.44 0.73 2.51
C LEU A 184 -6.37 1.41 3.52
N ALA A 185 -7.35 2.19 3.05
CA ALA A 185 -8.40 2.76 3.88
C ALA A 185 -9.25 1.67 4.56
N ALA A 186 -9.67 0.65 3.79
CA ALA A 186 -10.43 -0.46 4.33
C ALA A 186 -9.62 -1.28 5.35
N LEU A 187 -8.33 -1.48 5.10
CA LEU A 187 -7.41 -2.16 6.00
C LEU A 187 -7.22 -1.37 7.30
N ALA A 188 -7.06 -0.05 7.19
CA ALA A 188 -6.95 0.83 8.35
C ALA A 188 -8.17 0.68 9.27
N ASP A 189 -9.37 0.68 8.71
CA ASP A 189 -10.61 0.48 9.45
C ASP A 189 -10.74 -0.95 10.00
N ALA A 190 -10.31 -1.97 9.24
CA ALA A 190 -10.36 -3.36 9.68
C ALA A 190 -9.48 -3.62 10.91
N MET A 191 -8.39 -2.87 11.10
CA MET A 191 -7.55 -2.98 12.30
C MET A 191 -8.25 -2.46 13.56
N HIS A 192 -9.19 -1.52 13.40
CA HIS A 192 -9.99 -0.93 14.48
C HIS A 192 -11.32 -1.63 14.71
N ALA A 193 -11.80 -2.39 13.71
CA ALA A 193 -13.08 -3.04 13.76
C ALA A 193 -13.14 -4.01 14.94
N THR A 194 -14.18 -3.85 15.76
CA THR A 194 -14.51 -4.78 16.85
C THR A 194 -15.45 -5.88 16.36
N SER A 195 -16.01 -5.74 15.15
CA SER A 195 -16.91 -6.71 14.53
C SER A 195 -16.24 -7.46 13.39
N ALA A 196 -16.70 -8.69 13.16
CA ALA A 196 -16.27 -9.52 12.02
C ALA A 196 -16.99 -9.15 10.71
N SER A 197 -17.66 -8.00 10.65
CA SER A 197 -18.39 -7.55 9.46
C SER A 197 -17.41 -7.24 8.33
N PRO A 198 -17.70 -7.64 7.08
CA PRO A 198 -16.86 -7.28 5.95
C PRO A 198 -16.92 -5.77 5.68
N ILE A 199 -15.77 -5.19 5.33
CA ILE A 199 -15.64 -3.81 4.86
C ILE A 199 -15.53 -3.84 3.34
N THR A 200 -16.53 -3.29 2.65
CA THR A 200 -16.50 -3.17 1.20
C THR A 200 -15.55 -2.06 0.78
N TYR A 201 -14.77 -2.28 -0.27
CA TYR A 201 -13.93 -1.27 -0.89
C TYR A 201 -13.89 -1.43 -2.41
N VAL A 202 -13.47 -0.37 -3.10
CA VAL A 202 -13.25 -0.39 -4.55
C VAL A 202 -11.77 -0.54 -4.87
N TYR A 203 -11.47 -1.40 -5.82
CA TYR A 203 -10.14 -1.53 -6.43
C TYR A 203 -10.31 -1.90 -7.89
N HIS A 204 -9.55 -1.27 -8.79
CA HIS A 204 -9.58 -1.61 -10.21
C HIS A 204 -11.00 -1.57 -10.84
N GLY A 205 -11.85 -0.61 -10.42
CA GLY A 205 -13.25 -0.51 -10.87
C GLY A 205 -14.11 -1.74 -10.53
N ARG A 206 -13.72 -2.52 -9.51
CA ARG A 206 -14.45 -3.66 -8.97
C ARG A 206 -14.60 -3.52 -7.47
N LEU A 207 -15.65 -4.15 -6.93
CA LEU A 207 -15.89 -4.18 -5.50
C LEU A 207 -15.27 -5.43 -4.88
N TYR A 208 -14.71 -5.23 -3.69
CA TYR A 208 -14.11 -6.26 -2.87
C TYR A 208 -14.61 -6.11 -1.44
N GLU A 209 -14.60 -7.22 -0.71
CA GLU A 209 -14.85 -7.23 0.73
C GLU A 209 -13.58 -7.63 1.46
N LEU A 210 -13.18 -6.84 2.46
CA LEU A 210 -12.13 -7.19 3.41
C LEU A 210 -12.77 -7.62 4.72
N ARG A 211 -12.46 -8.83 5.19
CA ARG A 211 -12.95 -9.35 6.46
C ARG A 211 -11.81 -9.79 7.36
N GLN A 212 -11.81 -9.33 8.60
CA GLN A 212 -10.98 -9.89 9.67
C GLN A 212 -11.66 -11.16 10.20
N THR A 213 -11.06 -12.32 9.97
CA THR A 213 -11.64 -13.62 10.36
C THR A 213 -11.20 -14.09 11.73
N ARG A 214 -10.04 -13.61 12.19
CA ARG A 214 -9.50 -13.90 13.52
C ARG A 214 -8.74 -12.68 14.01
N VAL A 215 -8.83 -12.43 15.32
CA VAL A 215 -7.99 -11.46 16.00
C VAL A 215 -7.55 -12.04 17.35
N GLN A 216 -6.26 -11.94 17.64
CA GLN A 216 -5.70 -12.32 18.94
C GLN A 216 -4.88 -11.15 19.48
N LYS A 217 -5.30 -10.61 20.64
CA LYS A 217 -4.55 -9.56 21.34
C LYS A 217 -3.32 -10.14 22.02
N ILE A 218 -2.22 -9.39 21.97
CA ILE A 218 -0.94 -9.72 22.58
C ILE A 218 -0.55 -8.52 23.43
N ALA A 219 -0.30 -8.75 24.72
CA ALA A 219 0.04 -7.67 25.65
C ALA A 219 1.40 -7.03 25.35
N SER A 220 2.36 -7.82 24.85
CA SER A 220 3.68 -7.34 24.45
C SER A 220 4.22 -8.18 23.29
N PHE A 221 4.50 -7.53 22.15
CA PHE A 221 5.04 -8.17 20.97
C PHE A 221 6.52 -7.82 20.76
N GLN A 222 7.32 -8.83 20.41
CA GLN A 222 8.76 -8.71 20.22
C GLN A 222 9.14 -9.20 18.82
N ILE A 223 10.02 -8.45 18.15
CA ILE A 223 10.67 -8.88 16.91
C ILE A 223 12.18 -8.82 17.14
N GLY A 224 12.85 -9.97 17.03
CA GLY A 224 14.26 -10.07 17.38
C GLY A 224 14.49 -9.67 18.83
N ARG A 225 15.17 -8.54 19.07
CA ARG A 225 15.42 -7.99 20.41
C ARG A 225 14.56 -6.78 20.76
N ALA A 226 13.83 -6.21 19.79
CA ALA A 226 13.04 -5.00 19.95
C ALA A 226 11.61 -5.32 20.43
N TRP A 227 11.11 -4.52 21.37
CA TRP A 227 9.76 -4.60 21.91
C TRP A 227 8.88 -3.50 21.31
N TYR A 228 7.70 -3.88 20.84
CA TYR A 228 6.75 -2.98 20.17
C TYR A 228 5.47 -2.73 20.99
N GLY A 229 5.41 -3.23 22.22
CA GLY A 229 4.26 -3.07 23.11
C GLY A 229 3.06 -3.92 22.72
N ALA A 230 1.86 -3.47 23.08
CA ALA A 230 0.63 -4.21 22.82
C ALA A 230 0.31 -4.26 21.33
N ALA A 231 -0.06 -5.44 20.86
CA ALA A 231 -0.33 -5.73 19.45
C ALA A 231 -1.53 -6.64 19.29
N ALA A 232 -2.00 -6.79 18.05
CA ALA A 232 -2.99 -7.78 17.66
C ALA A 232 -2.48 -8.57 16.45
N VAL A 233 -2.73 -9.87 16.44
CA VAL A 233 -2.53 -10.74 15.27
C VAL A 233 -3.88 -10.95 14.62
N GLY A 234 -4.03 -10.42 13.41
CA GLY A 234 -5.23 -10.55 12.60
C GLY A 234 -5.02 -11.49 11.41
N ASP A 235 -6.02 -12.34 11.13
CA ASP A 235 -6.14 -13.04 9.86
C ASP A 235 -7.20 -12.34 9.02
N PHE A 236 -6.89 -12.09 7.75
CA PHE A 236 -7.71 -11.32 6.84
C PHE A 236 -8.02 -12.11 5.56
N VAL A 237 -9.23 -11.94 5.07
CA VAL A 237 -9.70 -12.48 3.79
C VAL A 237 -10.24 -11.34 2.96
N ILE A 238 -9.70 -11.19 1.75
CA ILE A 238 -10.25 -10.36 0.69
C ILE A 238 -11.09 -11.26 -0.20
N THR A 239 -12.33 -10.88 -0.48
CA THR A 239 -13.21 -11.56 -1.43
C THR A 239 -13.56 -10.61 -2.57
N SER A 240 -13.31 -11.02 -3.80
CA SER A 240 -13.80 -10.33 -5.00
C SER A 240 -15.32 -10.51 -5.11
N MET A 241 -16.07 -9.42 -5.20
CA MET A 241 -17.53 -9.48 -5.38
C MET A 241 -17.95 -9.87 -6.81
N HIS A 242 -16.98 -10.00 -7.72
CA HIS A 242 -17.24 -10.34 -9.11
C HIS A 242 -17.26 -11.85 -9.37
N ASP A 243 -16.28 -12.56 -8.84
CA ASP A 243 -16.02 -13.99 -9.10
C ASP A 243 -15.87 -14.81 -7.81
N GLY A 244 -15.92 -14.17 -6.64
CA GLY A 244 -15.75 -14.83 -5.35
C GLY A 244 -14.33 -15.25 -5.03
N GLU A 245 -13.33 -14.84 -5.84
CA GLU A 245 -11.93 -15.17 -5.59
C GLU A 245 -11.49 -14.64 -4.22
N GLN A 246 -10.77 -15.47 -3.47
CA GLN A 246 -10.32 -15.14 -2.13
C GLN A 246 -8.81 -15.03 -2.03
N THR A 247 -8.34 -13.91 -1.50
CA THR A 247 -6.95 -13.70 -1.11
C THR A 247 -6.87 -13.66 0.41
N ARG A 248 -5.93 -14.40 1.00
CA ARG A 248 -5.72 -14.47 2.45
C ARG A 248 -4.36 -13.94 2.83
N PHE A 249 -4.29 -13.21 3.94
CA PHE A 249 -3.05 -12.78 4.56
C PHE A 249 -3.23 -12.64 6.06
N SER A 250 -2.12 -12.66 6.78
CA SER A 250 -2.09 -12.43 8.23
C SER A 250 -1.22 -11.22 8.53
N MET A 251 -1.57 -10.46 9.56
CA MET A 251 -0.84 -9.27 9.95
C MET A 251 -0.81 -9.13 11.46
N THR A 252 0.37 -8.86 12.01
CA THR A 252 0.52 -8.34 13.36
C THR A 252 0.63 -6.83 13.28
N TYR A 253 -0.17 -6.11 14.06
CA TYR A 253 -0.18 -4.64 14.09
C TYR A 253 -0.24 -4.13 15.53
N GLY A 254 0.40 -2.99 15.79
CA GLY A 254 0.40 -2.38 17.12
C GLY A 254 -0.98 -1.78 17.46
N THR A 255 -1.37 -1.87 18.74
CA THR A 255 -2.68 -1.40 19.21
C THR A 255 -2.61 -0.17 20.12
N SER A 256 -1.40 0.26 20.48
CA SER A 256 -1.17 1.42 21.35
C SER A 256 0.25 1.99 21.16
N GLY A 257 0.50 3.15 21.77
CA GLY A 257 1.80 3.81 21.73
C GLY A 257 2.19 4.30 20.34
N SER A 258 3.50 4.44 20.10
CA SER A 258 4.06 4.96 18.85
C SER A 258 3.85 4.06 17.62
N PHE A 259 3.38 2.83 17.85
CA PHE A 259 3.08 1.84 16.81
C PHE A 259 1.58 1.52 16.70
N ALA A 260 0.71 2.33 17.30
CA ALA A 260 -0.74 2.19 17.12
C ALA A 260 -1.09 2.27 15.63
N ASP A 261 -1.81 1.24 15.15
CA ASP A 261 -2.23 1.06 13.77
C ASP A 261 -1.09 0.87 12.77
N VAL A 262 0.08 0.45 13.26
CA VAL A 262 1.25 0.19 12.42
C VAL A 262 1.37 -1.32 12.22
N PRO A 263 1.36 -1.82 10.96
CA PRO A 263 1.75 -3.19 10.67
C PRO A 263 3.18 -3.42 11.18
N LEU A 264 3.37 -4.44 12.01
CA LEU A 264 4.68 -4.84 12.56
C LEU A 264 5.23 -6.04 11.79
N LYS A 265 4.33 -6.95 11.39
CA LYS A 265 4.62 -8.10 10.55
C LYS A 265 3.45 -8.37 9.61
N VAL A 266 3.71 -8.58 8.33
CA VAL A 266 2.70 -9.02 7.35
C VAL A 266 3.16 -10.32 6.72
N THR A 267 2.28 -11.29 6.62
CA THR A 267 2.53 -12.58 5.98
C THR A 267 1.53 -12.79 4.88
N TYR A 268 2.02 -13.03 3.66
CA TYR A 268 1.20 -13.35 2.51
C TYR A 268 1.74 -14.57 1.79
N GLN A 269 0.85 -15.51 1.47
CA GLN A 269 1.20 -16.75 0.77
C GLN A 269 0.47 -16.81 -0.57
N PRO A 270 1.01 -16.20 -1.64
CA PRO A 270 0.36 -16.17 -2.94
C PRO A 270 0.16 -17.56 -3.54
N ARG A 271 1.05 -18.51 -3.23
CA ARG A 271 1.01 -19.88 -3.74
C ARG A 271 1.39 -20.86 -2.63
N TRP A 272 0.96 -22.11 -2.75
CA TRP A 272 1.30 -23.16 -1.77
C TRP A 272 2.82 -23.32 -1.55
N TRP A 273 3.63 -22.97 -2.55
CA TRP A 273 5.10 -23.08 -2.54
C TRP A 273 5.83 -21.75 -2.28
N MET A 274 5.13 -20.62 -2.13
CA MET A 274 5.75 -19.30 -1.97
C MET A 274 5.05 -18.48 -0.90
N GLN A 275 5.84 -17.94 0.02
CA GLN A 275 5.39 -17.04 1.07
C GLN A 275 6.31 -15.82 1.13
N VAL A 276 5.72 -14.65 1.33
CA VAL A 276 6.40 -13.38 1.53
C VAL A 276 6.06 -12.88 2.92
N GLU A 277 7.08 -12.46 3.65
CA GLU A 277 6.95 -11.83 4.95
C GLU A 277 7.55 -10.43 4.88
N LEU A 278 6.81 -9.44 5.38
CA LEU A 278 7.30 -8.09 5.66
C LEU A 278 7.45 -7.95 7.16
N ILE A 279 8.59 -7.44 7.60
CA ILE A 279 8.90 -7.22 9.02
C ILE A 279 9.35 -5.77 9.15
N ILE A 280 8.74 -5.04 10.09
CA ILE A 280 9.12 -3.65 10.36
C ILE A 280 10.61 -3.55 10.66
N ASP A 281 11.26 -2.56 10.06
CA ASP A 281 12.64 -2.20 10.29
C ASP A 281 12.68 -0.80 10.90
N ASP A 282 12.81 -0.77 12.22
CA ASP A 282 12.90 0.45 13.03
C ASP A 282 14.33 0.73 13.50
N THR A 283 15.34 0.08 12.90
CA THR A 283 16.75 0.25 13.29
C THR A 283 17.26 1.70 13.17
N GLY A 284 16.54 2.56 12.44
CA GLY A 284 16.81 4.01 12.34
C GLY A 284 15.93 4.92 13.21
N ARG A 285 14.95 4.39 13.96
CA ARG A 285 14.06 5.17 14.83
C ARG A 285 14.57 5.02 16.26
N ALA A 286 15.18 6.07 16.81
CA ALA A 286 15.56 6.08 18.22
C ALA A 286 14.34 5.70 19.07
N PRO A 287 14.46 4.80 20.07
CA PRO A 287 13.34 4.49 20.93
C PRO A 287 12.87 5.79 21.57
N ALA A 288 11.57 6.08 21.47
CA ALA A 288 10.97 7.10 22.30
C ALA A 288 11.28 6.71 23.74
N VAL A 289 12.10 7.51 24.41
CA VAL A 289 12.36 7.36 25.84
C VAL A 289 10.99 7.36 26.49
N ALA A 290 10.62 6.24 27.12
CA ALA A 290 9.41 6.18 27.91
C ALA A 290 9.54 7.26 28.97
N ASP A 291 8.73 8.33 28.86
CA ASP A 291 8.64 9.34 29.89
C ASP A 291 8.32 8.61 31.19
N GLY A 292 9.34 8.64 32.06
CA GLY A 292 9.33 7.95 33.33
C GLY A 292 8.18 8.47 34.18
N VAL A 293 7.46 7.52 34.74
CA VAL A 293 6.69 7.69 35.95
C VAL A 293 7.62 8.31 37.01
N GLU A 294 7.36 9.55 37.39
CA GLU A 294 7.72 10.03 38.72
C GLU A 294 6.46 10.11 39.59
N ARG A 295 6.71 9.77 40.85
CA ARG A 295 5.78 9.32 41.89
C ARG A 295 4.94 10.44 42.49
#